data_AF-A0A3D8T0Y8-F1
#
_entry.id   AF-A0A3D8T0Y8-F1
#
_cell.length_a   1.000
_cell.length_b   1.000
_cell.length_c   1.000
_cell.angle_alpha   90.00
_cell.angle_beta   90.00
_cell.angle_gamma   90.00
#
_symmetry.space_group_name_H-M   'P 1'
#
loop_
_entity.id
_entity.type
_entity.pdbx_description
1 polymer ?
#
loop_
_entity_poly.entity_id
_entity_poly.type
_entity_poly.pdbx_seq_one_letter_code
_entity_poly.pdbx_strand_id
1 'polypeptide(L)'
;MSGGFAGAGLVPYDPERVLSKLDVRLRTPTPPLAVAVGVGDTWVTRTPQNPIEADSQTGLIKTQISNHQNSSPTPILDAVDQFSKGAKAMMHEVALLRAEVSTLRRANEALGKRRRAKRTRLQHGGTLTVEEGQALAEQKAIND
;
A
#
# COMPACT_ATOMS: atom_id res chain seq x y z
N MET A 1 -9.08 12.74 -50.66
CA MET A 1 -7.83 12.01 -50.91
C MET A 1 -7.63 11.89 -52.41
N SER A 2 -6.78 12.71 -53.04
CA SER A 2 -6.55 12.71 -54.50
C SER A 2 -5.08 12.50 -54.89
N GLY A 3 -4.20 12.17 -53.94
CA GLY A 3 -2.75 12.14 -54.18
C GLY A 3 -2.20 10.84 -54.74
N GLY A 4 -2.87 9.69 -54.55
CA GLY A 4 -2.31 8.38 -54.89
C GLY A 4 -2.14 8.14 -56.40
N PHE A 5 -3.18 8.42 -57.19
CA PHE A 5 -3.15 8.21 -58.64
C PHE A 5 -2.26 9.25 -59.35
N ALA A 6 -2.36 10.53 -58.94
CA ALA A 6 -1.52 11.60 -59.45
C ALA A 6 -0.03 11.38 -59.16
N GLY A 7 0.32 10.88 -57.96
CA GLY A 7 1.70 10.55 -57.60
C GLY A 7 2.29 9.38 -58.39
N ALA A 8 1.46 8.49 -58.94
CA ALA A 8 1.87 7.39 -59.80
C ALA A 8 1.79 7.71 -61.31
N GLY A 9 1.38 8.93 -61.68
CA GLY A 9 1.17 9.33 -63.07
C GLY A 9 0.01 8.60 -63.77
N LEU A 10 -0.89 7.97 -63.02
CA LEU A 10 -2.03 7.23 -63.56
C LEU A 10 -3.25 8.14 -63.64
N VAL A 11 -3.88 8.18 -64.82
CA VAL A 11 -5.15 8.88 -65.03
C VAL A 11 -6.26 7.83 -65.18
N PRO A 12 -7.19 7.73 -64.20
CA PRO A 12 -8.31 6.81 -64.31
C PRO A 12 -9.17 7.12 -65.54
N TYR A 13 -9.48 6.08 -66.33
CA TYR A 13 -10.35 6.19 -67.50
C TYR A 13 -11.79 6.62 -67.11
N ASP A 14 -12.25 6.20 -65.94
CA ASP A 14 -13.55 6.58 -65.37
C ASP A 14 -13.38 6.91 -63.87
N PRO A 15 -13.37 8.20 -63.50
CA PRO A 15 -13.15 8.63 -62.11
C PRO A 15 -14.31 8.24 -61.19
N GLU A 16 -15.56 8.21 -61.68
CA GLU A 16 -16.74 7.89 -60.86
C GLU A 16 -16.73 6.42 -60.43
N ARG A 17 -16.26 5.53 -61.30
CA ARG A 17 -16.08 4.11 -60.97
C ARG A 17 -15.01 3.88 -59.90
N VAL A 18 -13.99 4.73 -59.84
CA VAL A 18 -12.97 4.68 -58.77
C VAL A 18 -13.56 5.20 -57.47
N LEU A 19 -14.29 6.33 -57.50
CA LEU A 19 -14.93 6.91 -56.33
C LEU A 19 -15.96 5.96 -55.68
N SER A 20 -16.78 5.28 -56.47
CA SER A 20 -17.75 4.29 -55.96
C SER A 20 -17.11 3.07 -55.26
N LYS A 21 -15.85 2.75 -55.57
CA LYS A 21 -15.07 1.68 -54.92
C LYS A 21 -14.33 2.17 -53.66
N LEU A 22 -14.08 3.48 -53.57
CA LEU A 22 -13.39 4.12 -52.45
C LEU A 22 -14.32 4.49 -51.30
N ASP A 23 -15.63 4.31 -51.45
CA ASP A 23 -16.60 4.38 -50.35
C ASP A 23 -16.48 3.14 -49.45
N VAL A 24 -15.28 2.98 -48.88
CA VAL A 24 -14.98 2.00 -47.87
C VAL A 24 -15.69 2.47 -46.62
N ARG A 25 -16.90 1.96 -46.39
CA ARG A 25 -17.56 2.09 -45.08
C ARG A 25 -16.63 1.47 -44.06
N LEU A 26 -15.89 2.30 -43.33
CA LEU A 26 -15.13 1.88 -42.16
C LEU A 26 -16.12 1.33 -41.15
N ARG A 27 -16.40 0.04 -41.25
CA ARG A 27 -17.18 -0.67 -40.27
C ARG A 27 -16.22 -0.83 -39.10
N THR A 28 -16.32 0.08 -38.12
CA THR A 28 -15.82 -0.21 -36.79
C THR A 28 -16.55 -1.50 -36.40
N PRO A 29 -15.85 -2.63 -36.16
CA PRO A 29 -16.51 -3.76 -35.55
C PRO A 29 -17.18 -3.20 -34.30
N THR A 30 -18.50 -3.41 -34.17
CA THR A 30 -19.21 -3.06 -32.95
C THR A 30 -18.36 -3.58 -31.81
N PRO A 31 -17.89 -2.73 -30.87
CA PRO A 31 -17.17 -3.23 -29.72
C PRO A 31 -18.01 -4.37 -29.15
N PRO A 32 -17.43 -5.53 -28.81
CA PRO A 32 -18.21 -6.61 -28.23
C PRO A 32 -19.06 -5.98 -27.15
N LEU A 33 -20.37 -6.20 -27.23
CA LEU A 33 -21.34 -5.69 -26.28
C LEU A 33 -20.66 -5.90 -24.94
N ALA A 34 -20.33 -4.82 -24.23
CA ALA A 34 -19.83 -4.94 -22.89
C ALA A 34 -20.96 -5.68 -22.21
N VAL A 35 -20.78 -7.00 -22.02
CA VAL A 35 -21.62 -7.76 -21.13
C VAL A 35 -21.54 -6.90 -19.90
N ALA A 36 -22.67 -6.27 -19.55
CA ALA A 36 -22.86 -5.75 -18.23
C ALA A 36 -22.72 -6.99 -17.36
N VAL A 37 -21.46 -7.33 -17.05
CA VAL A 37 -21.09 -8.15 -15.91
C VAL A 37 -21.88 -7.45 -14.82
N GLY A 38 -22.88 -8.18 -14.34
CA GLY A 38 -23.93 -7.62 -13.50
C GLY A 38 -23.30 -6.74 -12.43
N VAL A 39 -24.06 -5.71 -12.05
CA VAL A 39 -23.83 -4.78 -10.95
C VAL A 39 -23.33 -5.51 -9.68
N GLY A 40 -22.05 -5.87 -9.67
CA GLY A 40 -21.50 -6.92 -8.81
C GLY A 40 -19.99 -6.81 -8.64
N ASP A 41 -19.24 -6.50 -9.71
CA ASP A 41 -17.81 -6.17 -9.59
C ASP A 41 -17.54 -4.77 -10.16
N THR A 42 -18.08 -3.78 -9.45
CA THR A 42 -17.55 -2.42 -9.58
C THR A 42 -16.11 -2.50 -9.07
N TRP A 43 -15.14 -2.38 -9.97
CA TRP A 43 -13.72 -2.30 -9.64
C TRP A 43 -13.49 -1.26 -8.53
N VAL A 44 -13.33 -1.72 -7.29
CA VAL A 44 -12.95 -0.85 -6.16
C VAL A 44 -11.49 -1.14 -5.85
N THR A 45 -10.59 -0.31 -6.39
CA THR A 45 -9.20 -0.28 -5.93
C THR A 45 -9.19 0.19 -4.49
N ARG A 46 -9.30 -0.74 -3.55
CA ARG A 46 -9.03 -0.46 -2.14
C ARG A 46 -7.53 -0.49 -1.92
N THR A 47 -7.04 0.33 -0.99
CA THR A 47 -5.66 0.21 -0.52
C THR A 47 -5.49 -1.11 0.25
N PRO A 48 -4.56 -1.99 -0.14
CA PRO A 48 -4.36 -3.26 0.55
C PRO A 48 -3.82 -3.00 1.96
N GLN A 49 -4.36 -3.69 2.96
CA GLN A 49 -3.99 -3.49 4.36
C GLN A 49 -2.95 -4.49 4.86
N ASN A 50 -2.73 -5.57 4.11
CA ASN A 50 -1.76 -6.61 4.42
C ASN A 50 -1.08 -7.14 3.15
N PRO A 51 0.07 -7.82 3.28
CA PRO A 51 0.82 -8.33 2.13
C PRO A 51 0.03 -9.31 1.26
N ILE A 52 -0.90 -10.06 1.83
CA ILE A 52 -1.71 -11.06 1.11
C ILE A 52 -2.74 -10.38 0.21
N GLU A 53 -3.38 -9.31 0.69
CA GLU A 53 -4.25 -8.45 -0.12
C GLU A 53 -3.47 -7.72 -1.20
N ALA A 54 -2.24 -7.28 -0.91
CA ALA A 54 -1.38 -6.66 -1.90
C ALA A 54 -1.05 -7.65 -3.03
N ASP A 55 -0.85 -8.93 -2.70
CA ASP A 55 -0.65 -10.01 -3.67
C ASP A 55 -1.86 -10.25 -4.56
N SER A 56 -3.04 -10.43 -3.96
CA SER A 56 -4.26 -10.67 -4.73
C SER A 56 -4.57 -9.50 -5.66
N GLN A 57 -4.41 -8.26 -5.19
CA GLN A 57 -4.63 -7.06 -5.99
C GLN A 57 -3.58 -6.88 -7.09
N THR A 58 -2.32 -7.23 -6.83
CA THR A 58 -1.27 -7.24 -7.87
C THR A 58 -1.64 -8.22 -8.99
N GLY A 59 -2.09 -9.43 -8.64
CA GLY A 59 -2.55 -10.43 -9.61
C GLY A 59 -3.69 -9.91 -10.48
N LEU A 60 -4.70 -9.29 -9.87
CA LEU A 60 -5.82 -8.69 -10.58
C LEU A 60 -5.39 -7.60 -11.57
N ILE A 61 -4.52 -6.68 -11.13
CA ILE A 61 -3.98 -5.60 -11.99
C ILE A 61 -3.24 -6.19 -13.18
N LYS A 62 -2.40 -7.20 -12.96
CA LYS A 62 -1.66 -7.86 -14.05
C LYS A 62 -2.58 -8.52 -15.07
N THR A 63 -3.60 -9.25 -14.61
CA THR A 63 -4.58 -9.90 -15.50
C THR A 63 -5.29 -8.87 -16.38
N GLN A 64 -5.63 -7.71 -15.82
CA GLN A 64 -6.28 -6.64 -16.59
C GLN A 64 -5.36 -6.00 -17.63
N ILE A 65 -4.12 -5.70 -17.24
CA ILE A 65 -3.09 -5.19 -18.16
C ILE A 65 -2.91 -6.15 -19.34
N SER A 66 -2.77 -7.44 -19.06
CA SER A 66 -2.59 -8.48 -20.08
C SER A 66 -3.80 -8.62 -21.01
N ASN A 67 -5.02 -8.38 -20.50
CA ASN A 67 -6.25 -8.49 -21.28
C ASN A 67 -6.60 -7.21 -22.07
N HIS A 68 -5.85 -6.12 -21.91
CA HIS A 68 -6.14 -4.85 -22.57
C HIS A 68 -5.74 -4.88 -24.06
N GLN A 69 -6.73 -4.70 -24.94
CA GLN A 69 -6.52 -4.57 -26.38
C GLN A 69 -5.68 -3.31 -26.66
N ASN A 70 -4.55 -3.45 -27.35
CA ASN A 70 -3.62 -2.38 -27.76
C ASN A 70 -2.54 -1.94 -26.74
N SER A 71 -2.36 -2.61 -25.60
CA SER A 71 -1.17 -2.37 -24.76
C SER A 71 -0.03 -3.31 -25.12
N SER A 72 1.20 -2.80 -25.13
CA SER A 72 2.39 -3.63 -24.96
C SER A 72 2.54 -3.90 -23.46
N PRO A 73 2.26 -5.12 -22.97
CA PRO A 73 2.07 -5.36 -21.54
C PRO A 73 3.38 -5.38 -20.76
N THR A 74 4.53 -5.53 -21.41
CA THR A 74 5.80 -5.87 -20.77
C THR A 74 6.34 -4.79 -19.82
N PRO A 75 6.50 -3.51 -20.21
CA PRO A 75 7.12 -2.51 -19.33
C PRO A 75 6.30 -2.21 -18.06
N ILE A 76 4.97 -2.27 -18.17
CA ILE A 76 4.06 -1.95 -17.07
C ILE A 76 3.91 -3.13 -16.09
N LEU A 77 3.96 -4.38 -16.57
CA LEU A 77 3.94 -5.56 -15.71
C LEU A 77 5.18 -5.60 -14.80
N ASP A 78 6.36 -5.28 -15.35
CA ASP A 78 7.60 -5.21 -14.59
C ASP A 78 7.55 -4.11 -13.52
N ALA A 79 7.00 -2.94 -13.86
CA ALA A 79 6.80 -1.84 -12.91
C ALA A 79 5.83 -2.23 -11.78
N VAL A 80 4.73 -2.91 -12.11
CA VAL A 80 3.77 -3.43 -11.12
C VAL A 80 4.43 -4.47 -10.21
N ASP A 81 5.31 -5.32 -10.74
CA ASP A 81 6.07 -6.28 -9.95
C ASP A 81 7.04 -5.64 -8.98
N GLN A 82 7.81 -4.65 -9.44
CA GLN A 82 8.74 -3.90 -8.59
C GLN A 82 7.98 -3.15 -7.49
N PHE A 83 6.87 -2.51 -7.83
CA PHE A 83 6.01 -1.82 -6.88
C PHE A 83 5.43 -2.79 -5.84
N SER A 84 4.91 -3.94 -6.27
CA SER A 84 4.36 -4.97 -5.38
C SER A 84 5.41 -5.48 -4.39
N LYS A 85 6.64 -5.76 -4.86
CA LYS A 85 7.77 -6.15 -4.00
C LYS A 85 8.09 -5.08 -2.96
N GLY A 86 8.18 -3.81 -3.37
CA GLY A 86 8.44 -2.68 -2.48
C GLY A 86 7.32 -2.50 -1.44
N ALA A 87 6.06 -2.58 -1.87
CA ALA A 87 4.90 -2.48 -0.98
C ALA A 87 4.90 -3.58 0.09
N LYS A 88 5.18 -4.83 -0.29
CA LYS A 88 5.29 -5.95 0.66
C LYS A 88 6.41 -5.75 1.66
N ALA A 89 7.60 -5.35 1.20
CA ALA A 89 8.73 -5.07 2.09
C ALA A 89 8.34 -4.03 3.14
N MET A 90 7.75 -2.90 2.71
CA MET A 90 7.26 -1.86 3.61
C MET A 90 6.19 -2.36 4.59
N MET A 91 5.25 -3.19 4.13
CA MET A 91 4.22 -3.75 5.02
C MET A 91 4.80 -4.66 6.10
N HIS A 92 5.78 -5.50 5.76
CA HIS A 92 6.49 -6.32 6.73
C HIS A 92 7.26 -5.47 7.74
N GLU A 93 8.01 -4.47 7.27
CA GLU A 93 8.72 -3.52 8.15
C GLU A 93 7.76 -2.81 9.11
N VAL A 94 6.63 -2.30 8.59
CA VAL A 94 5.61 -1.64 9.43
C VAL A 94 5.02 -2.61 10.47
N ALA A 95 4.85 -3.89 10.14
CA ALA A 95 4.37 -4.89 11.10
C ALA A 95 5.39 -5.11 12.23
N LEU A 96 6.69 -5.23 11.91
CA LEU A 96 7.76 -5.36 12.90
C LEU A 96 7.86 -4.11 13.78
N LEU A 97 7.87 -2.93 13.18
CA LEU A 97 7.91 -1.65 13.89
C LEU A 97 6.74 -1.50 14.85
N ARG A 98 5.52 -1.91 14.45
CA ARG A 98 4.34 -1.88 15.33
C ARG A 98 4.51 -2.81 16.54
N ALA A 99 5.08 -4.01 16.34
CA ALA A 99 5.35 -4.95 17.42
C ALA A 99 6.40 -4.40 18.41
N GLU A 100 7.47 -3.79 17.90
CA GLU A 100 8.50 -3.16 18.71
C GLU A 100 7.95 -1.96 19.49
N VAL A 101 7.23 -1.05 18.82
CA VAL A 101 6.57 0.10 19.46
C VAL A 101 5.62 -0.35 20.57
N SER A 102 4.85 -1.42 20.35
CA SER A 102 3.98 -1.96 21.40
C SER A 102 4.78 -2.49 22.59
N THR A 103 5.91 -3.14 22.35
CA THR A 103 6.78 -3.68 23.41
C THR A 103 7.43 -2.57 24.22
N LEU A 104 7.96 -1.56 23.54
CA LEU A 104 8.56 -0.37 24.15
C LEU A 104 7.54 0.40 25.00
N ARG A 105 6.30 0.55 24.52
CA ARG A 105 5.23 1.19 25.29
C ARG A 105 4.95 0.45 26.61
N ARG A 106 4.79 -0.89 26.56
CA ARG A 106 4.60 -1.69 27.78
C ARG A 106 5.77 -1.58 28.75
N ALA A 107 7.00 -1.62 28.24
CA ALA A 107 8.20 -1.46 29.08
C ALA A 107 8.24 -0.08 29.75
N ASN A 108 7.94 0.98 29.01
CA ASN A 108 7.87 2.34 29.55
C ASN A 108 6.79 2.52 30.60
N GLU A 109 5.60 1.93 30.40
CA GLU A 109 4.54 1.93 31.40
C GLU A 109 4.96 1.22 32.69
N ALA A 110 5.60 0.04 32.57
CA ALA A 110 6.11 -0.71 33.72
C ALA A 110 7.21 0.07 34.47
N LEU A 111 8.14 0.68 33.76
CA LEU A 111 9.16 1.55 34.34
C LEU A 111 8.55 2.78 35.03
N GLY A 112 7.54 3.39 34.42
CA GLY A 112 6.78 4.50 34.99
C GLY A 112 6.11 4.11 36.31
N LYS A 113 5.43 2.96 36.35
CA LYS A 113 4.82 2.40 37.57
C LYS A 113 5.88 2.16 38.67
N ARG A 114 7.01 1.54 38.32
CA ARG A 114 8.11 1.28 39.26
C ARG A 114 8.68 2.58 39.84
N ARG A 115 8.91 3.60 39.00
CA ARG A 115 9.41 4.91 39.44
C ARG A 115 8.42 5.60 40.37
N ARG A 116 7.11 5.57 40.06
CA ARG A 116 6.06 6.11 40.94
C ARG A 116 6.03 5.40 42.28
N ALA A 117 6.02 4.06 42.29
CA ALA A 117 6.06 3.27 43.53
C ALA A 117 7.28 3.60 44.39
N LYS A 118 8.48 3.71 43.79
CA LYS A 118 9.70 4.12 44.51
C LYS A 118 9.55 5.53 45.10
N ARG A 119 9.00 6.49 44.33
CA ARG A 119 8.79 7.87 44.80
C ARG A 119 7.79 7.94 45.94
N THR A 120 6.66 7.24 45.84
CA THR A 120 5.66 7.13 46.92
C THR A 120 6.26 6.49 48.17
N ARG A 121 7.08 5.43 48.02
CA ARG A 121 7.81 4.83 49.15
C ARG A 121 8.77 5.82 49.81
N LEU A 122 9.50 6.61 49.03
CA LEU A 122 10.42 7.63 49.59
C LEU A 122 9.65 8.76 50.28
N GLN A 123 8.49 9.17 49.76
CA GLN A 123 7.62 10.16 50.40
C GLN A 123 7.05 9.65 51.73
N HIS A 124 6.55 8.41 51.78
CA HIS A 124 6.04 7.81 53.02
C HIS A 124 7.14 7.36 54.00
N GLY A 125 8.34 7.06 53.49
CA GLY A 125 9.48 6.66 54.32
C GLY A 125 10.09 7.79 55.13
N GLY A 126 9.67 9.05 54.89
CA GLY A 126 10.20 10.24 55.56
C GLY A 126 11.68 10.50 55.27
N THR A 127 12.10 11.75 55.40
CA THR A 127 13.51 12.05 55.72
C THR A 127 13.66 11.77 57.21
N LEU A 128 14.31 10.66 57.56
CA LEU A 128 14.66 10.36 58.96
C LEU A 128 15.41 11.58 59.51
N THR A 129 14.85 12.23 60.52
CA THR A 129 15.52 13.35 61.18
C THR A 129 16.70 12.82 61.99
N VAL A 130 17.72 13.65 62.22
CA VAL A 130 18.93 13.24 62.96
C VAL A 130 18.57 12.71 64.36
N GLU A 131 17.56 13.30 64.98
CA GLU A 131 17.04 12.92 66.30
C GLU A 131 16.37 11.54 66.28
N GLU A 132 15.50 11.26 65.29
CA GLU A 132 14.90 9.93 65.12
C GLU A 132 15.95 8.84 64.82
N GLY A 133 17.01 9.21 64.09
CA GLY A 133 18.14 8.33 63.83
C GLY A 133 18.96 8.00 65.08
N GLN A 134 19.19 8.98 65.96
CA GLN A 134 19.89 8.78 67.23
C GLN A 134 19.07 7.91 68.19
N ALA A 135 17.76 8.15 68.30
CA ALA A 135 16.87 7.36 69.15
C ALA A 135 16.84 5.87 68.74
N LEU A 136 16.86 5.57 67.44
CA LEU A 136 16.94 4.19 66.94
C LEU A 136 18.29 3.52 67.24
N ALA A 137 19.39 4.28 67.23
CA ALA A 137 20.72 3.75 67.54
C ALA A 137 20.85 3.42 69.04
N GLU A 138 20.34 4.28 69.92
CA GLU A 138 20.31 4.06 71.36
C GLU A 138 19.43 2.86 71.72
N GLN A 139 18.25 2.75 71.10
CA GLN A 139 17.33 1.64 71.34
C GLN A 139 17.90 0.28 70.90
N LYS A 140 18.80 0.29 69.92
CA LYS A 140 19.52 -0.92 69.48
C LYS A 140 20.67 -1.29 70.43
N ALA A 141 21.36 -0.29 70.99
CA ALA A 141 22.44 -0.51 71.97
C ALA A 141 21.94 -0.98 73.35
N ILE A 142 20.65 -0.80 73.66
CA ILE A 142 20.01 -1.25 74.91
C ILE A 142 19.52 -2.71 74.82
N ASN A 143 19.35 -3.24 73.60
CA ASN A 143 18.83 -4.58 73.34
C ASN A 143 19.90 -5.62 72.94
N ASP A 144 21.17 -5.21 72.87
CA ASP A 144 22.35 -6.08 72.74
C ASP A 144 23.02 -6.25 74.13
#